data_AF-A0A517SEG5-F1
#
_entry.id   AF-A0A517SEG5-F1
#
_cell.length_a   1.000
_cell.length_b   1.000
_cell.length_c   1.000
_cell.angle_alpha   90.00
_cell.angle_beta   90.00
_cell.angle_gamma   90.00
#
_symmetry.space_group_name_H-M   'P 1'
#
loop_
_entity.id
_entity.type
_entity.pdbx_description
1 polymer ?
#
loop_
_entity_poly.entity_id
_entity_poly.type
_entity_poly.pdbx_seq_one_letter_code
_entity_poly.pdbx_strand_id
1 'polypeptide(L)'
;MHLNSGVDLVEEFRLRRWARENYVASEGRSAGWHPVILEEMERRDAEFALLEGPSIGEVRFFPNRRVDKVYGPHEIRPFFEAGSVVTREMHYT
;
A
#
# COMPACT_ATOMS: atom_id res chain seq x y z
N MET A 1 9.31 9.05 21.54
CA MET A 1 10.41 8.38 22.27
C MET A 1 10.42 6.94 21.78
N HIS A 2 11.39 6.55 20.95
CA HIS A 2 11.46 5.17 20.45
C HIS A 2 12.12 4.30 21.52
N LEU A 3 11.45 3.22 21.91
CA LEU A 3 11.95 2.27 22.88
C LEU A 3 13.14 1.56 22.25
N ASN A 4 14.35 1.96 22.68
CA ASN A 4 15.58 1.26 22.37
C ASN A 4 15.59 -0.06 23.15
N SER A 5 14.72 -1.00 22.78
CA SER A 5 14.90 -2.40 23.13
C SER A 5 16.28 -2.74 22.57
N GLY A 6 17.24 -3.09 23.42
CA GLY A 6 18.65 -3.36 23.03
C GLY A 6 18.83 -4.60 22.15
N VAL A 7 17.91 -4.78 21.21
CA VAL A 7 17.80 -5.82 20.20
C VAL A 7 18.70 -5.36 19.06
N ASP A 8 19.59 -6.25 18.64
CA ASP A 8 20.41 -6.04 17.45
C ASP A 8 19.50 -5.78 16.23
N LEU A 9 19.93 -4.90 15.32
CA LEU A 9 19.17 -4.52 14.13
C LEU A 9 18.74 -5.75 13.31
N VAL A 10 19.60 -6.77 13.26
CA VAL A 10 19.30 -8.03 12.57
C VAL A 10 18.11 -8.75 13.21
N GLU A 11 18.05 -8.79 14.54
CA GLU A 11 16.95 -9.39 15.28
C GLU A 11 15.67 -8.58 15.14
N GLU A 12 15.76 -7.24 15.15
CA GLU A 12 14.61 -6.38 14.87
C GLU A 12 14.01 -6.67 13.48
N PHE A 13 14.85 -6.77 12.44
CA PHE A 13 14.38 -7.09 11.10
C PHE A 13 13.74 -8.48 11.02
N ARG A 14 14.28 -9.47 11.72
CA ARG A 14 13.68 -10.81 11.81
C ARG A 14 12.31 -10.77 12.46
N LEU A 15 12.17 -10.05 13.58
CA LEU A 15 10.89 -9.88 14.29
C LEU A 15 9.86 -9.15 13.42
N ARG A 16 10.25 -8.07 12.74
CA ARG A 16 9.37 -7.34 11.80
C ARG A 16 8.93 -8.24 10.64
N ARG A 17 9.85 -9.02 10.08
CA ARG A 17 9.53 -9.98 9.02
C ARG A 17 8.53 -11.02 9.50
N TRP A 18 8.80 -11.63 10.66
CA TRP A 18 7.89 -12.62 11.25
C TRP A 18 6.50 -12.01 11.50
N ALA A 19 6.43 -10.79 12.02
CA ALA A 19 5.17 -10.07 12.25
C ALA A 19 4.39 -9.88 10.93
N ARG A 20 5.09 -9.52 9.84
CA ARG A 20 4.45 -9.40 8.53
C ARG A 20 3.97 -10.74 7.96
N GLU A 21 4.66 -11.83 8.22
CA GLU A 21 4.25 -13.16 7.75
C GLU A 21 3.10 -13.74 8.59
N ASN A 22 3.04 -13.41 9.89
CA ASN A 22 2.08 -13.95 10.85
C ASN A 22 1.10 -12.89 11.36
N TYR A 23 0.61 -12.03 10.45
CA TYR A 23 -0.24 -10.91 10.84
C TYR A 23 -1.54 -11.36 11.50
N VAL A 24 -1.89 -10.72 12.62
CA VAL A 24 -3.14 -10.95 13.35
C VAL A 24 -3.81 -9.61 13.67
N ALA A 25 -5.14 -9.56 13.54
CA ALA A 25 -5.97 -8.42 13.94
C ALA A 25 -5.83 -8.12 15.44
N SER A 26 -6.17 -6.89 15.84
CA SER A 26 -6.00 -6.37 17.21
C SER A 26 -6.59 -7.30 18.29
N GLU A 27 -7.73 -7.92 18.02
CA GLU A 27 -8.45 -8.83 18.92
C GLU A 27 -7.66 -10.12 19.25
N GLY A 28 -6.77 -10.55 18.34
CA GLY A 28 -5.98 -11.77 18.51
C GLY A 28 -4.55 -11.55 19.02
N ARG A 29 -4.18 -10.30 19.36
CA ARG A 29 -2.81 -9.99 19.79
C ARG A 29 -2.59 -10.35 21.25
N SER A 30 -1.50 -11.04 21.52
CA SER A 30 -1.06 -11.27 22.89
C SER A 30 -0.23 -10.09 23.39
N ALA A 31 -0.57 -9.56 24.56
CA ALA A 31 0.19 -8.50 25.22
C ALA A 31 1.62 -8.93 25.63
N GLY A 32 1.93 -10.24 25.60
CA GLY A 32 3.26 -10.78 25.86
C GLY A 32 4.20 -10.78 24.66
N TRP A 33 3.75 -10.33 23.48
CA TRP A 33 4.59 -10.28 22.29
C TRP A 33 5.62 -9.14 22.35
N HIS A 34 6.70 -9.31 21.60
CA HIS A 34 7.76 -8.33 21.54
C HIS A 34 7.22 -6.98 21.01
N PRO A 35 7.63 -5.82 21.59
CA PRO A 35 7.11 -4.51 21.17
C PRO A 35 7.29 -4.24 19.67
N VAL A 36 8.42 -4.64 19.09
CA VAL A 36 8.67 -4.56 17.64
C VAL A 36 7.61 -5.29 16.80
N ILE A 37 7.13 -6.44 17.28
CA ILE A 37 6.06 -7.19 16.61
C ILE A 37 4.76 -6.37 16.69
N LEU A 38 4.41 -5.87 17.88
CA LEU A 38 3.18 -5.10 18.09
C LEU A 38 3.17 -3.81 17.24
N GLU A 39 4.28 -3.07 17.23
CA GLU A 39 4.46 -1.88 16.38
C GLU A 39 4.32 -2.20 14.88
N GLU A 40 4.88 -3.33 14.44
CA GLU A 40 4.79 -3.73 13.02
C GLU A 40 3.37 -4.16 12.66
N MET A 41 2.63 -4.81 13.57
CA MET A 41 1.22 -5.13 13.38
C MET A 41 0.35 -3.87 13.30
N GLU A 42 0.58 -2.89 14.16
CA GLU A 42 -0.10 -1.59 14.13
C GLU A 42 0.19 -0.83 12.83
N ARG A 43 1.44 -0.86 12.36
CA ARG A 43 1.80 -0.29 11.05
C ARG A 43 1.03 -0.98 9.93
N ARG A 44 0.89 -2.31 10.00
CA ARG A 44 0.15 -3.08 9.00
C ARG A 44 -1.36 -2.81 9.06
N ASP A 45 -1.93 -2.60 10.25
CA ASP A 45 -3.32 -2.13 10.39
C ASP A 45 -3.52 -0.81 9.66
N ALA A 46 -2.61 0.14 9.85
CA ALA A 46 -2.67 1.45 9.19
C ALA A 46 -2.52 1.32 7.66
N GLU A 47 -1.64 0.43 7.19
CA GLU A 47 -1.53 0.11 5.76
C GLU A 47 -2.86 -0.44 5.22
N PHE A 48 -3.50 -1.37 5.93
CA PHE A 48 -4.82 -1.89 5.55
C PHE A 48 -5.90 -0.81 5.57
N ALA A 49 -5.93 0.07 6.57
CA ALA A 49 -6.86 1.20 6.62
C ALA A 49 -6.66 2.20 5.47
N LEU A 50 -5.44 2.33 4.93
CA LEU A 50 -5.17 3.17 3.75
C LEU A 50 -5.57 2.49 2.43
N LEU A 51 -5.44 1.16 2.37
CA LEU A 51 -5.79 0.31 1.22
C LEU A 51 -7.30 0.03 1.15
N GLU A 52 -7.97 -0.09 2.29
CA GLU A 52 -9.40 0.04 2.48
C GLU A 52 -9.77 1.48 2.14
N GLY A 53 -9.69 1.79 0.87
CA GLY A 53 -10.06 3.09 0.41
C GLY A 53 -11.48 3.43 0.77
N PRO A 54 -11.82 4.74 0.69
CA PRO A 54 -13.16 5.12 0.32
C PRO A 54 -13.70 4.12 -0.71
N SER A 55 -14.89 3.56 -0.42
CA SER A 55 -15.54 2.58 -1.27
C SER A 55 -15.49 3.04 -2.73
N ILE A 56 -15.58 2.15 -3.72
CA ILE A 56 -15.49 2.50 -5.14
C ILE A 56 -16.42 3.68 -5.57
N GLY A 57 -17.43 4.06 -4.75
CA GLY A 57 -18.27 5.24 -4.93
C GLY A 57 -17.84 6.55 -4.23
N GLU A 58 -16.80 6.56 -3.39
CA GLU A 58 -16.34 7.75 -2.68
C GLU A 58 -15.16 8.38 -3.45
N VAL A 59 -15.43 9.56 -4.02
CA VAL A 59 -14.59 10.25 -5.00
C VAL A 59 -13.26 10.63 -4.35
N ARG A 60 -12.22 9.78 -4.53
CA ARG A 60 -10.84 10.16 -4.24
C ARG A 60 -10.45 11.28 -5.19
N PHE A 61 -10.42 12.52 -4.70
CA PHE A 61 -9.87 13.64 -5.45
C PHE A 61 -8.36 13.44 -5.56
N PHE A 62 -7.93 12.80 -6.65
CA PHE A 62 -6.53 12.85 -7.06
C PHE A 62 -6.35 14.22 -7.72
N PRO A 63 -5.68 15.19 -7.08
CA PRO A 63 -5.34 16.41 -7.78
C PRO A 63 -4.54 15.98 -8.99
N ASN A 64 -5.06 16.26 -10.19
CA ASN A 64 -4.27 16.10 -11.41
C ASN A 64 -3.04 16.96 -11.23
N ARG A 65 -1.90 16.36 -10.88
CA ARG A 65 -0.63 17.05 -10.84
C ARG A 65 -0.16 17.21 -12.28
N ARG A 66 -0.84 18.08 -13.02
CA ARG A 66 -0.33 18.79 -14.18
C ARG A 66 -0.55 20.25 -13.89
N VAL A 67 0.56 20.93 -13.64
CA VAL A 67 0.62 22.36 -13.39
C VAL A 67 0.34 23.16 -14.67
N ASP A 68 0.15 22.47 -15.80
CA ASP A 68 -0.07 23.07 -17.11
C ASP A 68 -1.46 22.72 -17.62
N LYS A 69 -2.30 23.74 -17.61
CA LYS A 69 -3.72 23.77 -17.97
C LYS A 69 -3.97 23.27 -19.40
N VAL A 70 -4.30 22.01 -19.61
CA VAL A 70 -5.06 21.58 -20.82
C VAL A 70 -5.92 20.37 -20.49
N TYR A 71 -7.15 20.60 -20.04
CA TYR A 71 -8.22 19.66 -20.37
C TYR A 71 -8.64 19.98 -21.81
N GLY A 72 -8.23 19.16 -22.76
CA GLY A 72 -8.82 19.16 -24.10
C GLY A 72 -10.31 18.82 -24.02
N PRO A 73 -11.10 19.20 -25.04
CA PRO A 73 -12.54 19.00 -25.02
C PRO A 73 -12.85 17.49 -25.01
N HIS A 74 -13.28 16.99 -23.85
CA HIS A 74 -13.94 15.70 -23.63
C HIS A 74 -13.42 14.53 -24.49
N GLU A 75 -12.22 14.03 -24.19
CA GLU A 75 -11.87 12.67 -24.61
C GLU A 75 -12.63 11.69 -23.70
N ILE A 76 -13.79 11.24 -24.18
CA ILE A 76 -14.48 10.07 -23.65
C ILE A 76 -13.46 8.94 -23.67
N ARG A 77 -13.04 8.45 -22.49
CA ARG A 77 -12.18 7.27 -22.41
C ARG A 77 -12.91 6.13 -23.13
N PRO A 78 -12.34 5.53 -24.19
CA PRO A 78 -12.96 4.35 -24.79
C PRO A 78 -13.07 3.30 -23.69
N PHE A 79 -14.28 2.77 -23.57
CA PHE A 79 -14.60 1.65 -22.69
C PHE A 79 -13.52 0.58 -22.86
N PHE A 80 -12.85 0.20 -21.76
CA PHE A 80 -11.83 -0.83 -21.81
C PHE A 80 -12.53 -2.17 -22.08
N GLU A 81 -12.69 -2.55 -23.34
CA GLU A 81 -13.03 -3.92 -23.69
C GLU A 81 -11.82 -4.79 -23.34
N ALA A 82 -12.00 -5.65 -22.34
CA ALA A 82 -11.04 -6.66 -21.92
C ALA A 82 -10.74 -7.62 -23.08
N GLY A 83 -9.79 -7.24 -23.95
CA GLY A 83 -9.44 -8.02 -25.13
C GLY A 83 -8.46 -7.35 -26.10
N SER A 84 -8.26 -6.03 -26.04
CA SER A 84 -7.32 -5.35 -26.94
C SER A 84 -5.87 -5.42 -26.42
N VAL A 85 -5.23 -6.57 -26.62
CA VAL A 85 -3.76 -6.68 -26.53
C VAL A 85 -3.18 -5.93 -27.72
N VAL A 86 -2.69 -4.71 -27.48
CA VAL A 86 -1.90 -3.97 -28.48
C VAL A 86 -0.48 -4.54 -28.47
N THR A 87 -0.21 -5.52 -29.32
CA THR A 87 1.16 -5.96 -29.63
C THR A 87 1.89 -4.85 -30.37
N ARG A 88 2.74 -4.12 -29.66
CA ARG A 88 3.65 -3.15 -30.27
C ARG A 88 4.92 -3.90 -30.70
N GLU A 89 5.03 -4.23 -31.98
CA GLU A 89 6.27 -4.75 -32.56
C GLU A 89 7.36 -3.67 -32.47
N MET A 90 8.37 -3.94 -31.64
CA MET A 90 9.55 -3.08 -31.49
C MET A 90 10.54 -3.46 -32.59
N HIS A 91 10.55 -2.71 -33.70
CA HIS A 91 11.63 -2.80 -34.67
C HIS A 91 12.80 -1.95 -34.19
N TYR A 92 13.91 -2.61 -33.84
CA TYR A 92 15.19 -1.94 -33.62
C TYR A 92 15.91 -1.85 -34.96
N THR A 93 16.25 -0.63 -35.37
CA THR A 93 17.16 -0.34 -36.49
C THR A 93 18.53 0.03 -35.96
#